data_AF-A0A5T1UUS6-F1
#
_entry.id   AF-A0A5T1UUS6-F1
#
_cell.length_a   1.000
_cell.length_b   1.000
_cell.length_c   1.000
_cell.angle_alpha   90.00
_cell.angle_beta   90.00
_cell.angle_gamma   90.00
#
_symmetry.space_group_name_H-M   'P 1'
#
loop_
_entity.id
_entity.type
_entity.pdbx_description
1 polymer ?
#
loop_
_entity_poly.entity_id
_entity_poly.type
_entity_poly.pdbx_seq_one_letter_code
_entity_poly.pdbx_strand_id
1 'polypeptide(L)'
;MRILFTGFDPFGGEKINPAGEAVKMMKNEIQGAEILKLEVPTVFGKAGEVLKKAVEQYRPDAVVCVGQAGGRYFSIMALCSYGLKCGISEQKIRRDAYAFLDHLESLTEDEDNHFSRADVKDGIKKPKMIYFYGILKY
;
A
#
# COMPACT_ATOMS: atom_id res chain seq x y z
N MET A 1 -6.54 26.07 -7.77
CA MET A 1 -6.59 24.60 -7.80
C MET A 1 -6.21 24.08 -6.43
N ARG A 2 -6.87 23.04 -5.95
CA ARG A 2 -6.67 22.40 -4.66
C ARG A 2 -6.39 20.92 -4.86
N ILE A 3 -5.27 20.43 -4.37
CA ILE A 3 -4.87 19.02 -4.48
C ILE A 3 -4.76 18.42 -3.08
N LEU A 4 -5.43 17.30 -2.86
CA LEU A 4 -5.32 16.53 -1.62
C LEU A 4 -4.26 15.44 -1.78
N PHE A 5 -3.17 15.54 -1.03
CA PHE A 5 -2.17 14.49 -0.90
C PHE A 5 -2.44 13.65 0.34
N THR A 6 -2.42 12.33 0.20
CA THR A 6 -2.54 11.42 1.33
C THR A 6 -1.30 10.58 1.51
N GLY A 7 -0.91 10.33 2.75
CA GLY A 7 0.10 9.34 3.11
C GLY A 7 -0.40 8.43 4.22
N PHE A 8 0.14 7.21 4.32
CA PHE A 8 -0.25 6.27 5.36
C PHE A 8 0.47 6.57 6.69
N ASP A 9 -0.17 6.26 7.82
CA ASP A 9 0.49 6.19 9.12
C ASP A 9 1.56 5.05 9.15
N PRO A 10 2.43 4.99 10.18
CA PRO A 10 3.39 3.91 10.32
C PRO A 10 2.74 2.53 10.47
N PHE A 11 3.38 1.50 9.91
CA PHE A 11 2.88 0.12 9.98
C PHE A 11 4.01 -0.87 10.28
N GLY A 12 3.66 -2.10 10.69
CA GLY A 12 4.66 -3.15 10.88
C GLY A 12 5.59 -3.01 12.08
N GLY A 13 5.24 -2.16 13.03
CA GLY A 13 6.12 -1.82 14.15
C GLY A 13 7.15 -0.74 13.79
N GLU A 14 7.11 -0.23 12.56
CA GLU A 14 7.92 0.93 12.17
C GLU A 14 7.46 2.19 12.90
N LYS A 15 8.41 3.07 13.18
CA LYS A 15 8.14 4.36 13.82
C LYS A 15 7.64 5.42 12.85
N ILE A 16 7.96 5.26 11.56
CA ILE A 16 7.63 6.20 10.50
C ILE A 16 7.13 5.45 9.27
N ASN A 17 6.38 6.17 8.43
CA ASN A 17 6.10 5.77 7.06
C ASN A 17 6.72 6.83 6.13
N PRO A 18 7.78 6.52 5.37
CA PRO A 18 8.41 7.43 4.42
C PRO A 18 7.45 8.18 3.50
N ALA A 19 6.39 7.52 3.00
CA ALA A 19 5.39 8.19 2.16
C ALA A 19 4.57 9.22 2.95
N GLY A 20 4.19 8.90 4.18
CA GLY A 20 3.51 9.82 5.10
C GLY A 20 4.38 11.03 5.45
N GLU A 21 5.66 10.80 5.77
CA GLU A 21 6.60 11.88 6.09
C GLU A 21 6.87 12.79 4.89
N ALA A 22 7.03 12.23 3.69
CA ALA A 22 7.18 13.02 2.47
C ALA A 22 5.99 13.97 2.23
N VAL A 23 4.75 13.49 2.42
CA VAL A 23 3.53 14.32 2.31
C VAL A 23 3.52 15.44 3.36
N LYS A 24 3.88 15.14 4.62
CA LYS A 24 3.95 16.15 5.69
C LYS A 24 4.93 17.28 5.35
N MET A 25 6.08 16.93 4.77
CA MET A 25 7.16 17.86 4.42
C MET A 25 6.86 18.75 3.20
N MET A 26 5.84 18.45 2.39
CA MET A 26 5.49 19.28 1.23
C MET A 26 5.18 20.73 1.63
N LYS A 27 5.38 21.69 0.72
CA LYS A 27 4.86 23.05 0.92
C LYS A 27 3.32 23.02 0.87
N ASN A 28 2.68 23.95 1.57
CA ASN A 28 1.22 24.10 1.52
C ASN A 28 0.73 24.75 0.22
N GLU A 29 1.64 25.28 -0.59
CA GLU A 29 1.35 25.81 -1.92
C GLU A 29 2.48 25.45 -2.90
N ILE A 30 2.12 25.02 -4.11
CA ILE A 30 3.04 24.72 -5.20
C ILE A 30 2.48 25.33 -6.48
N GLN A 31 3.20 26.28 -7.07
CA GLN A 31 2.81 26.95 -8.33
C GLN A 31 1.36 27.48 -8.31
N GLY A 32 0.92 28.08 -7.20
CA GLY A 32 -0.44 28.60 -7.04
C GLY A 32 -1.53 27.54 -6.78
N ALA A 33 -1.15 26.26 -6.65
CA ALA A 33 -2.04 25.20 -6.19
C ALA A 33 -1.96 25.05 -4.67
N GLU A 34 -3.12 25.06 -4.01
CA GLU A 34 -3.25 24.75 -2.59
C GLU A 34 -3.04 23.25 -2.37
N ILE A 35 -2.14 22.90 -1.46
CA ILE A 35 -1.79 21.52 -1.12
C ILE A 35 -2.40 21.18 0.24
N LEU A 36 -3.42 20.33 0.21
CA LEU A 36 -4.00 19.72 1.40
C LEU A 36 -3.29 18.40 1.69
N LYS A 37 -3.12 18.07 2.98
CA LYS A 37 -2.39 16.89 3.44
C LYS A 37 -3.27 16.09 4.39
N LEU A 38 -3.28 14.79 4.22
CA LEU A 38 -4.06 13.88 5.06
C LEU A 38 -3.27 12.61 5.36
N GLU A 39 -3.05 12.33 6.64
CA GLU A 39 -2.60 11.01 7.06
C GLU A 39 -3.82 10.06 7.12
N VAL A 40 -3.71 8.90 6.48
CA VAL A 40 -4.75 7.85 6.49
C VAL A 40 -4.25 6.61 7.23
N PRO A 41 -5.13 5.91 7.97
CA PRO A 41 -4.71 4.74 8.72
C PRO A 41 -4.29 3.60 7.79
N THR A 42 -3.25 2.86 8.16
CA THR A 42 -2.80 1.62 7.51
C THR A 42 -3.70 0.44 7.92
N VAL A 43 -5.01 0.69 7.83
CA VAL A 43 -6.09 -0.24 8.17
C VAL A 43 -7.06 -0.31 7.00
N PHE A 44 -7.24 -1.52 6.49
CA PHE A 44 -8.17 -1.80 5.39
C PHE A 44 -9.59 -1.29 5.68
N GLY A 45 -10.22 -0.72 4.65
CA GLY A 45 -11.53 -0.06 4.75
C GLY A 45 -11.47 1.34 5.38
N LYS A 46 -10.80 1.50 6.52
CA LYS A 46 -10.72 2.78 7.24
C LYS A 46 -10.03 3.88 6.44
N ALA A 47 -8.95 3.55 5.72
CA ALA A 47 -8.27 4.53 4.86
C ALA A 47 -9.22 5.14 3.82
N GLY A 48 -10.07 4.31 3.20
CA GLY A 48 -11.05 4.74 2.22
C GLY A 48 -12.17 5.58 2.83
N GLU A 49 -12.63 5.23 4.04
CA GLU A 49 -13.62 6.04 4.77
C GLU A 49 -13.09 7.43 5.13
N VAL A 50 -11.84 7.51 5.61
CA VAL A 50 -11.17 8.77 5.94
C VAL A 50 -10.97 9.60 4.67
N LEU A 51 -10.50 8.98 3.58
CA LEU A 51 -10.34 9.66 2.30
C LEU A 51 -11.67 10.19 1.77
N LYS A 52 -12.74 9.38 1.79
CA LYS A 52 -14.07 9.78 1.33
C LYS A 52 -14.57 11.02 2.07
N LYS A 53 -14.48 11.02 3.41
CA LYS A 53 -14.86 12.18 4.23
C LYS A 53 -14.03 13.42 3.89
N ALA A 54 -12.74 13.25 3.66
CA ALA A 54 -11.87 14.37 3.28
C ALA A 54 -12.21 14.93 1.90
N VAL A 55 -12.53 14.07 0.92
CA VAL A 55 -12.98 14.52 -0.41
C VAL A 55 -14.30 15.29 -0.30
N GLU A 56 -15.26 14.79 0.46
CA GLU A 56 -16.55 15.48 0.70
C GLU A 56 -16.36 16.83 1.41
N GLN A 57 -15.48 16.88 2.41
CA GLN A 57 -15.22 18.08 3.21
C GLN A 57 -14.45 19.16 2.43
N TYR A 58 -13.34 18.76 1.79
CA TYR A 58 -12.40 19.71 1.20
C TYR A 58 -12.67 20.01 -0.27
N ARG A 59 -13.48 19.16 -0.95
CA ARG A 59 -13.79 19.24 -2.38
C ARG A 59 -12.55 19.57 -3.24
N PRO A 60 -11.47 18.76 -3.15
CA PRO A 60 -10.26 19.01 -3.94
C PRO A 60 -10.53 18.76 -5.44
N ASP A 61 -9.76 19.44 -6.29
CA ASP A 61 -9.78 19.23 -7.74
C ASP A 61 -9.07 17.93 -8.15
N ALA A 62 -8.15 17.44 -7.30
CA ALA A 62 -7.46 16.17 -7.51
C ALA A 62 -7.03 15.54 -6.18
N VAL A 63 -6.92 14.20 -6.17
CA VAL A 63 -6.39 13.42 -5.03
C VAL A 63 -5.16 12.63 -5.48
N VAL A 64 -4.08 12.76 -4.72
CA VAL A 64 -2.84 11.99 -4.90
C VAL A 64 -2.60 11.14 -3.66
N CYS A 65 -2.78 9.82 -3.79
CA CYS A 65 -2.47 8.87 -2.73
C CYS A 65 -1.02 8.41 -2.86
N VAL A 66 -0.19 8.81 -1.89
CA VAL A 66 1.22 8.43 -1.83
C VAL A 66 1.35 7.20 -0.92
N GLY A 67 1.79 6.10 -1.52
CA GLY A 67 2.07 4.85 -0.81
C GLY A 67 3.54 4.49 -0.91
N GLN A 68 4.03 3.76 0.08
CA GLN A 68 5.33 3.09 -0.01
C GLN A 68 5.12 1.73 -0.66
N ALA A 69 5.73 1.51 -1.81
CA ALA A 69 5.89 0.19 -2.39
C ALA A 69 7.07 -0.51 -1.72
N GLY A 70 6.83 -1.66 -1.10
CA GLY A 70 7.90 -2.52 -0.60
C GLY A 70 8.55 -3.38 -1.70
N GLY A 71 9.49 -4.26 -1.32
CA GLY A 71 10.20 -5.17 -2.23
C GLY A 71 9.30 -6.16 -3.01
N ARG A 72 9.89 -6.93 -3.92
CA ARG A 72 9.15 -7.81 -4.86
C ARG A 72 8.25 -8.82 -4.15
N TYR A 73 8.67 -9.29 -2.98
CA TYR A 73 7.94 -10.23 -2.13
C TYR A 73 6.54 -9.75 -1.69
N PHE A 74 6.29 -8.43 -1.67
CA PHE A 74 4.98 -7.89 -1.32
C PHE A 74 3.89 -8.29 -2.30
N SER A 75 4.23 -8.63 -3.55
CA SER A 75 3.26 -9.16 -4.54
C SER A 75 2.65 -10.49 -4.08
N ILE A 76 3.47 -11.44 -3.64
CA ILE A 76 3.02 -12.74 -3.09
C ILE A 76 2.24 -12.52 -1.80
N MET A 77 2.74 -11.63 -0.94
CA MET A 77 2.03 -11.28 0.28
C MET A 77 0.63 -10.73 -0.02
N ALA A 78 0.46 -9.94 -1.09
CA ALA A 78 -0.83 -9.34 -1.47
C ALA A 78 -1.83 -10.42 -1.84
N LEU A 79 -1.40 -11.33 -2.72
CA LEU A 79 -2.21 -12.45 -3.18
C LEU A 79 -2.61 -13.36 -2.01
N CYS A 80 -1.68 -13.67 -1.10
CA CYS A 80 -1.97 -14.45 0.09
C CYS A 80 -3.00 -13.74 0.99
N SER A 81 -2.83 -12.43 1.19
CA SER A 81 -3.73 -11.60 2.00
C SER A 81 -5.16 -11.59 1.44
N TYR A 82 -5.29 -11.39 0.13
CA TYR A 82 -6.60 -11.39 -0.54
C TYR A 82 -7.24 -12.78 -0.55
N GLY A 83 -6.46 -13.83 -0.78
CA GLY A 83 -6.96 -15.21 -0.73
C GLY A 83 -7.60 -15.54 0.63
N LEU A 84 -6.94 -15.17 1.73
CA LEU A 84 -7.49 -15.36 3.08
C LEU A 84 -8.80 -14.59 3.28
N LYS A 85 -8.87 -13.34 2.82
CA LYS A 85 -10.09 -12.52 2.89
C LYS A 85 -11.24 -13.08 2.05
N CYS A 86 -10.93 -13.74 0.94
CA CYS A 86 -11.91 -14.43 0.10
C CYS A 86 -12.32 -15.81 0.65
N GLY A 87 -11.89 -16.17 1.86
CA GLY A 87 -12.22 -17.45 2.49
C GLY A 87 -11.49 -18.66 1.89
N ILE A 88 -10.42 -18.44 1.13
CA ILE A 88 -9.59 -19.53 0.61
C ILE A 88 -8.77 -20.10 1.76
N SER A 89 -8.71 -21.43 1.86
CA SER A 89 -7.94 -22.09 2.91
C SER A 89 -6.45 -21.78 2.80
N GLU A 90 -5.79 -21.62 3.95
CA GLU A 90 -4.34 -21.37 4.01
C GLU A 90 -3.55 -22.43 3.23
N GLN A 91 -3.95 -23.70 3.32
CA GLN A 91 -3.30 -24.79 2.59
C GLN A 91 -3.33 -24.57 1.07
N LYS A 92 -4.48 -24.15 0.52
CA LYS A 92 -4.62 -23.87 -0.91
C LYS A 92 -3.81 -22.63 -1.31
N ILE A 93 -3.85 -21.58 -0.49
CA ILE A 93 -3.04 -20.37 -0.70
C ILE A 93 -1.55 -20.70 -0.72
N ARG A 94 -1.06 -21.51 0.23
CA ARG A 94 0.35 -21.94 0.28
C ARG A 94 0.74 -22.71 -0.96
N ARG A 95 -0.07 -23.70 -1.36
CA ARG A 95 0.19 -24.51 -2.55
C ARG A 95 0.31 -23.64 -3.80
N ASP A 96 -0.67 -22.77 -4.02
CA ASP A 96 -0.73 -21.94 -5.22
C ASP A 96 0.38 -20.87 -5.20
N ALA A 97 0.63 -20.24 -4.05
CA ALA A 97 1.71 -19.26 -3.91
C ALA A 97 3.12 -19.87 -4.04
N TYR A 98 3.35 -21.08 -3.53
CA TYR A 98 4.63 -21.77 -3.73
C TYR A 98 4.87 -22.14 -5.20
N ALA A 99 3.82 -22.43 -5.97
CA ALA A 99 3.95 -22.72 -7.40
C ALA A 99 4.41 -21.51 -8.22
N PHE A 100 4.28 -20.28 -7.69
CA PHE A 100 4.75 -19.07 -8.37
C PHE A 100 6.22 -18.77 -8.12
N LEU A 101 6.83 -19.32 -7.06
CA LEU A 101 8.14 -18.88 -6.58
C LEU A 101 9.24 -19.03 -7.63
N ASP A 102 9.36 -20.21 -8.24
CA ASP A 102 10.42 -20.48 -9.22
C ASP A 102 10.31 -19.57 -10.45
N HIS A 103 9.08 -19.29 -10.89
CA HIS A 103 8.85 -18.38 -12.02
C HIS A 103 9.15 -16.93 -11.64
N LEU A 104 8.64 -16.45 -10.51
CA LEU A 104 8.89 -15.09 -10.05
C LEU A 104 10.38 -14.84 -9.79
N GLU A 105 11.09 -15.85 -9.29
CA GLU A 105 12.53 -15.84 -9.11
C GLU A 105 13.28 -15.76 -10.44
N SER A 106 12.83 -16.46 -11.48
CA SER A 106 13.45 -16.37 -12.81
C SER A 106 13.36 -14.97 -13.45
N LEU A 107 12.47 -14.11 -12.95
CA LEU A 107 12.32 -12.71 -13.39
C LEU A 107 13.16 -11.74 -12.55
N THR A 108 13.88 -12.23 -11.54
CA THR A 108 14.67 -11.40 -10.62
C THR A 108 16.04 -11.08 -11.21
N GLU A 109 16.24 -9.82 -11.58
CA GLU A 109 17.55 -9.27 -12.01
C GLU A 109 18.34 -8.59 -10.87
N ASP A 110 17.80 -8.61 -9.64
CA ASP A 110 18.33 -7.88 -8.46
C ASP A 110 18.91 -8.90 -7.48
N GLU A 111 20.22 -8.82 -7.19
CA GLU A 111 20.94 -9.77 -6.35
C GLU A 111 20.52 -9.73 -4.87
N ASP A 112 19.85 -8.67 -4.42
CA ASP A 112 19.49 -8.47 -3.01
C ASP A 112 17.98 -8.65 -2.73
N ASN A 113 17.17 -9.01 -3.74
CA ASN A 113 15.69 -8.96 -3.66
C ASN A 113 15.00 -10.18 -4.32
N HIS A 114 15.41 -11.36 -3.87
CA HIS A 114 14.95 -12.68 -4.33
C HIS A 114 13.63 -13.14 -3.70
N PHE A 115 12.90 -14.03 -4.39
CA PHE A 115 11.66 -14.64 -3.90
C PHE A 115 11.91 -15.94 -3.13
N SER A 116 11.22 -16.12 -2.01
CA SER A 116 11.41 -17.25 -1.12
C SER A 116 10.10 -17.78 -0.52
N ARG A 117 10.16 -18.99 0.07
CA ARG A 117 9.05 -19.53 0.87
C ARG A 117 8.78 -18.72 2.14
N ALA A 118 9.73 -17.92 2.63
CA ALA A 118 9.53 -17.06 3.79
C ALA A 118 8.51 -15.96 3.47
N ASP A 119 8.55 -15.41 2.26
CA ASP A 119 7.65 -14.36 1.80
C ASP A 119 6.18 -14.80 1.79
N VAL A 120 5.93 -16.03 1.34
CA VAL A 120 4.59 -16.65 1.37
C VAL A 120 4.12 -16.84 2.82
N LYS A 121 5.01 -17.28 3.71
CA LYS A 121 4.68 -17.45 5.14
C LYS A 121 4.33 -16.11 5.79
N ASP A 122 5.08 -15.06 5.47
CA ASP A 122 4.86 -13.73 6.01
C ASP A 122 3.59 -13.08 5.46
N GLY A 123 3.29 -13.29 4.17
CA GLY A 123 2.04 -12.84 3.54
C GLY A 123 0.79 -13.39 4.22
N ILE A 124 0.82 -14.66 4.58
CA ILE A 124 -0.26 -15.33 5.31
C ILE A 124 -0.36 -14.83 6.76
N LYS A 125 0.77 -14.57 7.42
CA LYS A 125 0.80 -14.08 8.81
C LYS A 125 0.44 -12.60 8.94
N LYS A 126 0.70 -11.79 7.90
CA LYS A 126 0.53 -10.33 7.90
C LYS A 126 -0.45 -9.84 6.82
N PRO A 127 -1.70 -10.34 6.74
CA PRO A 127 -2.62 -10.04 5.64
C PRO A 127 -3.15 -8.59 5.59
N LYS A 128 -2.67 -7.72 6.49
CA LYS A 128 -3.11 -6.34 6.68
C LYS A 128 -2.13 -5.30 6.14
N MET A 129 -1.07 -5.70 5.43
CA MET A 129 0.09 -4.82 5.13
C MET A 129 0.10 -4.12 3.77
N ILE A 130 -0.82 -4.44 2.85
CA ILE A 130 -0.61 -4.08 1.43
C ILE A 130 -1.64 -3.05 0.99
N TYR A 131 -1.14 -1.85 0.69
CA TYR A 131 -1.95 -0.70 0.29
C TYR A 131 -1.33 -0.02 -0.94
N PHE A 132 -1.98 -0.17 -2.09
CA PHE A 132 -1.78 0.68 -3.26
C PHE A 132 -3.10 1.39 -3.55
N TYR A 133 -3.08 2.72 -3.60
CA TYR A 133 -4.17 3.50 -4.18
C TYR A 133 -3.56 4.40 -5.25
N GLY A 134 -3.96 4.18 -6.50
CA GLY A 134 -3.57 5.02 -7.64
C GLY A 134 -4.22 6.40 -7.60
N ILE A 135 -3.80 7.27 -8.52
CA ILE A 135 -4.37 8.61 -8.72
C ILE A 135 -5.84 8.45 -9.14
N LEU A 136 -6.77 8.90 -8.29
CA LEU A 136 -8.19 9.00 -8.62
C LEU A 136 -8.49 10.43 -9.05
N LYS A 137 -8.82 10.62 -10.34
CA LYS A 137 -9.44 11.85 -10.82
C LYS A 137 -10.92 11.78 -10.49
N TYR A 138 -11.44 12.83 -9.85
CA TYR A 138 -12.87 13.02 -9.57
C TYR A 138 -13.44 14.07 -10.52
#